data_AF-A0A448UVC1-F1
#
_entry.id   AF-A0A448UVC1-F1
#
_cell.length_a   1.000
_cell.length_b   1.000
_cell.length_c   1.000
_cell.angle_alpha   90.00
_cell.angle_beta   90.00
_cell.angle_gamma   90.00
#
_symmetry.space_group_name_H-M   'P 1'
#
loop_
_entity.id
_entity.type
_entity.pdbx_description
1 polymer ?
#
loop_
_entity_poly.entity_id
_entity_poly.type
_entity_poly.pdbx_seq_one_letter_code
_entity_poly.pdbx_strand_id
1 'polypeptide(L)'
;MQASEGRPVTFEISRNGENKNVTLTPRRDDKSGRWLVGIVLKQDFDLPFEATYNLDGVGGPSAGLMLTLGTIDKLTEQSLLAPEGAGNEDSARSYVAGTGTIDASGKVGAIGGIKYKIIASGRHGAHYFLAPRENCDDLQEIRRTDPNVFKYYRGETPAGDMQVIPVDNVDEAVDALTKIKNGAAPDQFPTCG
;
A
#
# COMPACT_ATOMS: atom_id res chain seq x y z
N MET A 1 -11.85 38.06 -3.41
CA MET A 1 -10.98 37.46 -4.44
C MET A 1 -9.60 37.24 -3.84
N GLN A 2 -8.98 36.07 -4.00
CA GLN A 2 -7.59 35.86 -3.58
C GLN A 2 -6.66 36.69 -4.48
N ALA A 3 -5.83 37.55 -3.91
CA ALA A 3 -5.08 38.57 -4.64
C ALA A 3 -3.88 38.06 -5.48
N SER A 4 -3.43 36.80 -5.27
CA SER A 4 -2.24 36.30 -5.95
C SER A 4 -2.51 35.64 -7.31
N GLU A 5 -3.74 35.20 -7.61
CA GLU A 5 -4.09 34.52 -8.88
C GLU A 5 -3.16 33.35 -9.25
N GLY A 6 -2.69 32.59 -8.26
CA GLY A 6 -1.76 31.47 -8.47
C GLY A 6 -0.27 31.89 -8.48
N ARG A 7 0.04 33.18 -8.34
CA ARG A 7 1.41 33.64 -8.11
C ARG A 7 1.94 33.12 -6.76
N PRO A 8 3.26 32.89 -6.64
CA PRO A 8 3.88 32.47 -5.39
C PRO A 8 3.55 33.42 -4.23
N VAL A 9 3.32 32.85 -3.06
CA VAL A 9 3.01 33.57 -1.82
C VAL A 9 4.08 33.23 -0.79
N THR A 10 4.68 34.25 -0.18
CA THR A 10 5.66 34.09 0.90
C THR A 10 4.95 34.07 2.24
N PHE A 11 5.24 33.05 3.04
CA PHE A 11 4.80 32.90 4.42
C PHE A 11 6.00 33.06 5.34
N GLU A 12 5.88 33.87 6.38
CA GLU A 12 6.81 33.83 7.50
C GLU A 12 6.33 32.73 8.47
N ILE A 13 7.20 31.77 8.78
CA ILE A 13 6.95 30.70 9.74
C ILE A 13 8.00 30.79 10.86
N SER A 14 7.58 30.59 12.11
CA SER A 14 8.51 30.46 13.23
C SER A 14 8.80 28.98 13.48
N ARG A 15 10.07 28.58 13.50
CA ARG A 15 10.51 27.21 13.80
C ARG A 15 11.73 27.25 14.71
N ASN A 16 11.63 26.59 15.86
CA ASN A 16 12.68 26.58 16.89
C ASN A 16 13.11 27.99 17.35
N GLY A 17 12.16 28.94 17.40
CA GLY A 17 12.42 30.33 17.78
C GLY A 17 13.02 31.20 16.67
N GLU A 18 13.30 30.65 15.48
CA GLU A 18 13.76 31.40 14.32
C GLU A 18 12.61 31.66 13.33
N ASN A 19 12.50 32.90 12.86
CA ASN A 19 11.61 33.23 11.74
C ASN A 19 12.24 32.81 10.40
N LYS A 20 11.48 32.11 9.58
CA LYS A 20 11.88 31.61 8.25
C LYS A 20 10.83 32.00 7.22
N ASN A 21 11.29 32.52 6.09
CA ASN A 21 10.41 32.80 4.95
C ASN A 21 10.33 31.56 4.05
N VAL A 22 9.10 31.10 3.78
CA VAL A 22 8.81 29.99 2.88
C VAL A 22 7.91 30.48 1.76
N THR A 23 8.38 30.33 0.52
CA THR A 23 7.60 30.69 -0.67
C THR A 23 6.89 29.46 -1.21
N LEU A 24 5.57 29.49 -1.25
CA LEU A 24 4.73 28.41 -1.78
C LEU A 24 3.97 28.89 -3.01
N THR A 25 3.89 28.06 -4.04
CA THR A 25 3.04 28.31 -5.21
C THR A 25 1.69 27.63 -4.97
N PRO A 26 0.57 28.39 -4.91
CA PRO A 26 -0.76 27.80 -4.75
C PRO A 26 -1.09 26.83 -5.89
N ARG A 27 -1.81 25.74 -5.60
CA ARG A 27 -2.35 24.84 -6.63
C ARG A 27 -3.81 25.14 -6.89
N ARG A 28 -4.23 25.11 -8.16
CA ARG A 28 -5.63 25.27 -8.53
C ARG A 28 -6.37 23.96 -8.27
N ASP A 29 -7.45 24.04 -7.53
CA ASP A 29 -8.39 22.93 -7.37
C ASP A 29 -9.34 22.92 -8.56
N ASP A 30 -9.33 21.84 -9.34
CA ASP A 30 -10.10 21.74 -10.57
C ASP A 30 -11.62 21.65 -10.31
N LYS A 31 -12.03 21.22 -9.11
CA LYS A 31 -13.45 21.10 -8.74
C LYS A 31 -14.07 22.43 -8.33
N SER A 32 -13.41 23.18 -7.45
CA SER A 32 -13.91 24.47 -6.95
C SER A 32 -13.41 25.67 -7.75
N GLY A 33 -12.39 25.49 -8.60
CA GLY A 33 -11.73 26.56 -9.34
C GLY A 33 -10.85 27.48 -8.48
N ARG A 34 -10.66 27.16 -7.19
CA ARG A 34 -9.94 27.99 -6.21
C ARG A 34 -8.46 27.63 -6.14
N TRP A 35 -7.62 28.61 -5.85
CA TRP A 35 -6.22 28.37 -5.53
C TRP A 35 -6.06 28.02 -4.05
N LEU A 36 -5.35 26.93 -3.77
CA LEU A 36 -5.17 26.36 -2.45
C LEU A 36 -3.70 26.36 -2.04
N VAL A 37 -3.48 26.75 -0.78
CA VAL A 37 -2.28 26.48 0.00
C VAL A 37 -2.75 25.77 1.26
N GLY A 38 -2.13 24.64 1.59
CA GLY A 38 -2.48 23.82 2.75
C GLY A 38 -1.30 23.65 3.70
N ILE A 39 -1.61 23.52 4.98
CA ILE A 39 -0.65 23.09 6.01
C ILE A 39 -1.11 21.72 6.47
N VAL A 40 -0.17 20.76 6.51
CA VAL A 40 -0.39 19.44 7.08
C VAL A 40 0.62 19.21 8.18
N LEU A 41 0.19 18.58 9.27
CA LEU A 41 1.11 18.09 10.28
C LEU A 41 1.85 16.89 9.70
N LYS A 42 3.18 16.97 9.70
CA LYS A 42 4.04 15.82 9.42
C LYS A 42 4.65 15.37 10.74
N GLN A 43 4.51 14.09 11.05
CA GLN A 43 5.31 13.47 12.12
C GLN A 43 6.73 13.27 11.59
N ASP A 44 7.70 13.72 12.37
CA ASP A 44 9.12 13.49 12.11
C ASP A 44 9.63 12.48 13.12
N PHE A 45 10.43 11.52 12.67
CA PHE A 45 10.97 10.45 13.51
C PHE A 45 12.49 10.54 13.50
N ASP A 46 13.09 10.58 14.68
CA ASP A 46 14.54 10.45 14.82
C ASP A 46 14.89 8.96 14.91
N LEU A 47 15.35 8.41 13.79
CA LEU A 47 15.65 6.99 13.65
C LEU A 47 17.17 6.76 13.76
N PRO A 48 17.63 5.66 14.38
CA PRO A 48 19.06 5.36 14.51
C PRO A 48 19.70 4.90 13.18
N PHE A 49 18.97 4.97 12.06
CA PHE A 49 19.40 4.55 10.74
C PHE A 49 18.73 5.38 9.65
N GLU A 50 19.37 5.44 8.48
CA GLU A 50 18.80 6.05 7.27
C GLU A 50 18.13 4.96 6.42
N ALA A 51 16.89 5.22 5.99
CA ALA A 51 16.15 4.32 5.10
C ALA A 51 15.86 5.03 3.77
N THR A 52 16.49 4.55 2.69
CA THR A 52 16.30 5.08 1.34
C THR A 52 15.33 4.19 0.56
N TYR A 53 14.25 4.79 0.06
CA TYR A 53 13.27 4.11 -0.78
C TYR A 53 13.37 4.62 -2.23
N ASN A 54 13.60 3.71 -3.17
CA ASN A 54 13.57 4.02 -4.60
C ASN A 54 12.14 3.83 -5.11
N LEU A 55 11.31 4.85 -4.97
CA LEU A 55 9.91 4.83 -5.39
C LEU A 55 9.69 5.74 -6.59
N ASP A 56 9.55 5.14 -7.77
CA ASP A 56 9.06 5.86 -8.95
C ASP A 56 7.53 5.78 -9.02
N GLY A 57 6.86 6.93 -9.13
CA GLY A 57 5.41 7.00 -9.37
C GLY A 57 4.51 6.61 -8.20
N VAL A 58 5.04 6.42 -6.98
CA VAL A 58 4.23 6.15 -5.77
C VAL A 58 3.71 7.46 -5.18
N GLY A 59 2.41 7.72 -5.35
CA GLY A 59 1.81 9.02 -5.02
C GLY A 59 0.79 9.06 -3.87
N GLY A 60 0.47 7.94 -3.20
CA GLY A 60 -0.62 7.90 -2.21
C GLY A 60 -0.38 6.95 -1.03
N PRO A 61 -1.09 7.14 0.10
CA PRO A 61 -0.83 6.44 1.36
C PRO A 61 -1.08 4.93 1.27
N SER A 62 -1.83 4.49 0.27
CA SER A 62 -2.21 3.08 0.04
C SER A 62 -1.05 2.10 -0.21
N ALA A 63 0.17 2.60 -0.43
CA ALA A 63 1.39 1.78 -0.51
C ALA A 63 2.03 1.53 0.86
N GLY A 64 1.53 2.19 1.92
CA GLY A 64 2.12 2.20 3.26
C GLY A 64 2.39 0.81 3.81
N LEU A 65 1.41 -0.09 3.76
CA LEU A 65 1.58 -1.47 4.22
C LEU A 65 2.76 -2.17 3.52
N MET A 66 2.82 -2.10 2.18
CA MET A 66 3.86 -2.81 1.42
C MET A 66 5.26 -2.20 1.64
N LEU A 67 5.34 -0.88 1.83
CA LEU A 67 6.61 -0.23 2.20
C LEU A 67 7.06 -0.65 3.59
N THR A 68 6.15 -0.68 4.57
CA THR A 68 6.43 -1.15 5.92
C THR A 68 6.91 -2.59 5.92
N LEU A 69 6.23 -3.50 5.22
CA LEU A 69 6.63 -4.91 5.12
C LEU A 69 7.99 -5.06 4.44
N GLY A 70 8.27 -4.29 3.39
CA GLY A 70 9.59 -4.27 2.74
C GLY A 70 10.70 -3.81 3.67
N THR A 71 10.44 -2.83 4.52
CA THR A 71 11.40 -2.36 5.53
C THR A 71 11.61 -3.39 6.63
N ILE A 72 10.54 -4.03 7.12
CA ILE A 72 10.65 -5.14 8.07
C ILE A 72 11.50 -6.26 7.47
N ASP A 73 11.21 -6.70 6.24
CA ASP A 73 11.96 -7.73 5.53
C ASP A 73 13.45 -7.41 5.43
N LYS A 74 13.82 -6.14 5.23
CA LYS A 74 15.22 -5.69 5.18
C LYS A 74 15.92 -5.64 6.53
N LEU A 75 15.17 -5.40 7.60
CA LEU A 75 15.71 -5.34 8.97
C LEU A 75 15.75 -6.73 9.63
N THR A 76 14.94 -7.68 9.17
CA THR A 76 14.94 -9.06 9.65
C THR A 76 16.09 -9.87 9.05
N GLU A 77 16.74 -10.71 9.86
CA GLU A 77 17.83 -11.58 9.39
C GLU A 77 17.38 -12.60 8.33
N GLN A 78 16.13 -13.05 8.43
CA GLN A 78 15.50 -13.95 7.47
C GLN A 78 14.40 -13.21 6.73
N SER A 79 14.40 -13.33 5.40
CA SER A 79 13.33 -12.74 4.59
C SER A 79 11.96 -13.28 5.00
N LEU A 80 10.97 -12.39 4.98
CA LEU A 80 9.55 -12.70 5.16
C LEU A 80 8.98 -13.52 3.99
N LEU A 81 9.66 -13.51 2.83
CA LEU A 81 9.29 -14.28 1.66
C LEU A 81 10.04 -15.61 1.63
N ALA A 82 9.49 -16.61 0.94
CA ALA A 82 10.21 -17.87 0.76
C ALA A 82 11.41 -17.67 -0.21
N PRO A 83 12.48 -18.46 -0.04
CA PRO A 83 13.68 -18.36 -0.88
C PRO A 83 13.35 -18.61 -2.35
N GLU A 84 14.08 -17.99 -3.28
CA GLU A 84 13.94 -18.29 -4.71
C GLU A 84 14.15 -19.79 -4.95
N GLY A 85 13.17 -20.45 -5.58
CA GLY A 85 13.24 -21.88 -5.93
C GLY A 85 12.84 -22.88 -4.84
N ALA A 86 12.24 -22.46 -3.72
CA ALA A 86 11.85 -23.37 -2.61
C ALA A 86 10.59 -24.26 -2.88
N GLY A 87 10.42 -24.77 -4.10
CA GLY A 87 9.29 -25.65 -4.50
C GLY A 87 9.36 -26.05 -5.99
N ASN A 88 8.30 -26.66 -6.52
CA ASN A 88 8.17 -26.99 -7.95
C ASN A 88 8.09 -25.71 -8.82
N GLU A 89 7.78 -25.81 -10.11
CA GLU A 89 7.86 -24.71 -11.13
C GLU A 89 7.20 -23.37 -10.73
N ASP A 90 6.45 -23.36 -9.62
CA ASP A 90 5.70 -22.27 -8.99
C ASP A 90 6.35 -21.69 -7.72
N SER A 91 7.64 -21.92 -7.50
CA SER A 91 8.23 -21.81 -6.17
C SER A 91 8.60 -20.42 -5.66
N ALA A 92 7.94 -20.11 -4.55
CA ALA A 92 8.47 -19.52 -3.32
C ALA A 92 8.73 -18.01 -3.29
N ARG A 93 8.99 -17.35 -4.42
CA ARG A 93 8.48 -15.99 -4.58
C ARG A 93 7.03 -16.08 -5.03
N SER A 94 6.19 -16.66 -4.17
CA SER A 94 4.75 -16.51 -4.27
C SER A 94 4.51 -15.02 -4.50
N TYR A 95 4.02 -14.65 -5.68
CA TYR A 95 3.84 -13.25 -6.03
C TYR A 95 2.79 -12.68 -5.08
N VAL A 96 3.25 -12.13 -3.95
CA VAL A 96 2.42 -11.47 -2.97
C VAL A 96 2.35 -10.02 -3.39
N ALA A 97 1.14 -9.58 -3.69
CA ALA A 97 0.82 -8.17 -3.78
C ALA A 97 0.07 -7.74 -2.53
N GLY A 98 -0.13 -6.44 -2.37
CA GLY A 98 -0.98 -5.95 -1.31
C GLY A 98 -1.15 -4.45 -1.37
N THR A 99 -2.03 -3.96 -0.51
CA THR A 99 -2.30 -2.54 -0.36
C THR A 99 -2.82 -2.26 1.03
N GLY A 100 -2.69 -1.01 1.45
CA GLY A 100 -3.26 -0.52 2.69
C GLY A 100 -2.55 0.76 3.09
N THR A 101 -3.28 1.70 3.68
CA THR A 101 -2.62 2.72 4.48
C THR A 101 -2.05 2.06 5.72
N ILE A 102 -1.06 2.68 6.35
CA ILE A 102 -0.52 2.25 7.63
C ILE A 102 -0.38 3.48 8.52
N ASP A 103 -0.79 3.38 9.77
CA ASP A 103 -0.55 4.43 10.77
C ASP A 103 0.61 4.06 11.72
N ALA A 104 0.96 4.99 12.61
CA ALA A 104 2.07 4.82 13.54
C ALA A 104 1.83 3.71 14.60
N SER A 105 0.57 3.28 14.79
CA SER A 105 0.25 2.13 15.64
C SER A 105 0.37 0.79 14.92
N GLY A 106 0.65 0.81 13.61
CA GLY A 106 0.70 -0.38 12.77
C GLY A 106 -0.68 -0.81 12.25
N LYS A 107 -1.74 0.00 12.43
CA LYS A 107 -3.07 -0.31 11.92
C LYS A 107 -3.11 -0.11 10.40
N VAL A 108 -3.65 -1.11 9.71
CA VAL A 108 -3.91 -1.07 8.29
C VAL A 108 -5.28 -0.42 8.05
N GLY A 109 -5.34 0.54 7.14
CA GLY A 109 -6.56 1.26 6.81
C GLY A 109 -7.03 1.03 5.38
N ALA A 110 -8.34 1.23 5.16
CA ALA A 110 -8.98 1.10 3.87
C ALA A 110 -8.35 1.97 2.78
N ILE A 111 -8.52 1.52 1.54
CA ILE A 111 -8.08 2.25 0.34
C ILE A 111 -9.22 2.32 -0.69
N GLY A 112 -9.18 3.35 -1.52
CA GLY A 112 -10.05 3.45 -2.69
C GLY A 112 -9.50 2.65 -3.89
N GLY A 113 -10.39 2.14 -4.73
CA GLY A 113 -10.03 1.53 -6.01
C GLY A 113 -9.38 0.14 -5.89
N ILE A 114 -9.67 -0.62 -4.82
CA ILE A 114 -9.08 -1.93 -4.57
C ILE A 114 -9.29 -2.93 -5.72
N LYS A 115 -10.45 -2.86 -6.40
CA LYS A 115 -10.75 -3.64 -7.61
C LYS A 115 -9.62 -3.55 -8.65
N TYR A 116 -9.19 -2.33 -8.98
CA TYR A 116 -8.19 -2.11 -10.02
C TYR A 116 -6.81 -2.59 -9.61
N LYS A 117 -6.49 -2.52 -8.31
CA LYS A 117 -5.24 -3.04 -7.77
C LYS A 117 -5.19 -4.56 -7.85
N ILE A 118 -6.27 -5.25 -7.49
CA ILE A 118 -6.39 -6.71 -7.60
C ILE A 118 -6.23 -7.14 -9.06
N ILE A 119 -6.93 -6.49 -10.01
CA ILE A 119 -6.77 -6.78 -11.44
C ILE A 119 -5.31 -6.63 -11.88
N ALA A 120 -4.67 -5.51 -11.53
CA ALA A 120 -3.28 -5.26 -11.89
C ALA A 120 -2.35 -6.31 -11.28
N SER A 121 -2.52 -6.63 -10.00
CA SER A 121 -1.73 -7.65 -9.31
C SER A 121 -1.89 -9.03 -9.95
N GLY A 122 -3.12 -9.43 -10.31
CA GLY A 122 -3.39 -10.71 -10.96
C GLY A 122 -2.71 -10.80 -12.33
N ARG A 123 -2.72 -9.72 -13.11
CA ARG A 123 -2.00 -9.64 -14.40
C ARG A 123 -0.48 -9.73 -14.25
N HIS A 124 0.06 -9.32 -13.12
CA HIS A 124 1.47 -9.51 -12.76
C HIS A 124 1.74 -10.84 -12.07
N GLY A 125 0.79 -11.78 -12.12
CA GLY A 125 0.95 -13.13 -11.60
C GLY A 125 0.80 -13.23 -10.09
N ALA A 126 0.25 -12.23 -9.39
CA ALA A 126 0.06 -12.31 -7.95
C ALA A 126 -0.99 -13.36 -7.57
N HIS A 127 -0.57 -14.38 -6.82
CA HIS A 127 -1.48 -15.43 -6.33
C HIS A 127 -2.05 -15.08 -4.95
N TYR A 128 -1.35 -14.23 -4.20
CA TYR A 128 -1.80 -13.73 -2.89
C TYR A 128 -1.89 -12.21 -2.92
N PHE A 129 -2.91 -11.67 -2.25
CA PHE A 129 -3.10 -10.24 -2.11
C PHE A 129 -3.50 -9.87 -0.70
N LEU A 130 -2.64 -9.12 0.00
CA LEU A 130 -2.95 -8.54 1.31
C LEU A 130 -3.85 -7.32 1.14
N ALA A 131 -5.03 -7.34 1.75
CA ALA A 131 -6.00 -6.26 1.67
C ALA A 131 -6.37 -5.75 3.06
N PRO A 132 -6.71 -4.45 3.22
CA PRO A 132 -7.27 -3.96 4.47
C PRO A 132 -8.58 -4.68 4.79
N ARG A 133 -8.77 -5.14 6.03
CA ARG A 133 -10.04 -5.77 6.44
C ARG A 133 -11.23 -4.84 6.24
N GLU A 134 -11.03 -3.53 6.42
CA GLU A 134 -12.05 -2.51 6.18
C GLU A 134 -12.55 -2.45 4.71
N ASN A 135 -11.83 -3.04 3.75
CA ASN A 135 -12.31 -3.18 2.37
C ASN A 135 -13.12 -4.47 2.12
N CYS A 136 -13.40 -5.28 3.14
CA CYS A 136 -14.06 -6.58 2.93
C CYS A 136 -15.45 -6.49 2.31
N ASP A 137 -16.26 -5.47 2.66
CA ASP A 137 -17.58 -5.28 2.06
C ASP A 137 -17.48 -5.02 0.54
N ASP A 138 -16.53 -4.17 0.12
CA ASP A 138 -16.24 -3.93 -1.30
C ASP A 138 -15.79 -5.22 -1.98
N LEU A 139 -14.91 -5.99 -1.34
CA LEU A 139 -14.36 -7.23 -1.89
C LEU A 139 -15.45 -8.30 -2.07
N GLN A 140 -16.37 -8.41 -1.13
CA GLN A 140 -17.52 -9.31 -1.23
C GLN A 140 -18.44 -8.90 -2.38
N GLU A 141 -18.75 -7.61 -2.51
CA GLU A 141 -19.59 -7.12 -3.61
C GLU A 141 -18.92 -7.31 -4.98
N ILE A 142 -17.60 -7.05 -5.08
CA ILE A 142 -16.83 -7.33 -6.29
C ILE A 142 -16.87 -8.83 -6.61
N ARG A 143 -16.70 -9.70 -5.62
CA ARG A 143 -16.74 -11.15 -5.82
C ARG A 143 -18.10 -11.65 -6.29
N ARG A 144 -19.18 -11.03 -5.82
CA ARG A 144 -20.55 -11.32 -6.23
C ARG A 144 -20.84 -10.86 -7.67
N THR A 145 -20.32 -9.70 -8.06
CA THR A 145 -20.66 -9.04 -9.33
C THR A 145 -19.70 -9.38 -10.47
N ASP A 146 -18.43 -9.61 -10.17
CA ASP A 146 -17.36 -9.82 -11.14
C ASP A 146 -16.25 -10.68 -10.52
N PRO A 147 -16.47 -12.01 -10.37
CA PRO A 147 -15.49 -12.91 -9.76
C PRO A 147 -14.18 -13.01 -10.56
N ASN A 148 -14.19 -12.66 -11.85
CA ASN A 148 -13.00 -12.68 -12.70
C ASN A 148 -11.93 -11.65 -12.29
N VAL A 149 -12.31 -10.64 -11.49
CA VAL A 149 -11.37 -9.69 -10.88
C VAL A 149 -10.27 -10.41 -10.10
N PHE A 150 -10.59 -11.52 -9.46
CA PHE A 150 -9.67 -12.26 -8.61
C PHE A 150 -8.85 -13.30 -9.38
N LYS A 151 -8.87 -13.33 -10.72
CA LYS A 151 -7.99 -14.23 -11.47
C LYS A 151 -6.56 -13.71 -11.51
N TYR A 152 -5.59 -14.61 -11.39
CA TYR A 152 -4.20 -14.31 -11.71
C TYR A 152 -3.77 -15.05 -12.98
N TYR A 153 -2.73 -14.53 -13.63
CA TYR A 153 -2.35 -14.92 -14.99
C TYR A 153 -0.88 -15.35 -15.07
N ARG A 154 -0.59 -16.27 -15.99
CA ARG A 154 0.77 -16.58 -16.47
C ARG A 154 0.82 -16.30 -17.96
N GLY A 155 1.52 -15.23 -18.33
CA GLY A 155 1.37 -14.67 -19.68
C GLY A 155 -0.07 -14.21 -19.90
N GLU A 156 -0.68 -14.65 -21.00
CA GLU A 156 -2.06 -14.28 -21.36
C GLU A 156 -3.13 -15.22 -20.79
N THR A 157 -2.72 -16.34 -20.17
CA THR A 157 -3.64 -17.39 -19.72
C THR A 157 -3.96 -17.25 -18.23
N PRO A 158 -5.25 -17.31 -17.82
CA PRO A 158 -5.62 -17.43 -16.41
C PRO A 158 -5.01 -18.68 -15.80
N ALA A 159 -4.28 -18.52 -14.71
CA ALA A 159 -3.58 -19.62 -14.04
C ALA A 159 -4.26 -20.06 -12.73
N GLY A 160 -5.13 -19.22 -12.16
CA GLY A 160 -5.92 -19.59 -10.98
C GLY A 160 -6.68 -18.42 -10.37
N ASP A 161 -7.25 -18.68 -9.19
CA ASP A 161 -7.89 -17.66 -8.34
C ASP A 161 -6.89 -17.14 -7.30
N MET A 162 -6.82 -15.82 -7.19
CA MET A 162 -6.02 -15.09 -6.23
C MET A 162 -6.66 -15.20 -4.85
N GLN A 163 -5.84 -15.57 -3.88
CA GLN A 163 -6.20 -15.57 -2.47
C GLN A 163 -6.06 -14.15 -1.91
N VAL A 164 -7.19 -13.51 -1.61
CA VAL A 164 -7.22 -12.20 -0.95
C VAL A 164 -7.31 -12.40 0.55
N ILE A 165 -6.32 -11.88 1.28
CA ILE A 165 -6.16 -12.08 2.72
C ILE A 165 -6.42 -10.73 3.41
N PRO A 166 -7.50 -10.61 4.22
CA PRO A 166 -7.76 -9.41 4.98
C PRO A 166 -6.83 -9.31 6.19
N VAL A 167 -6.27 -8.12 6.41
CA VAL A 167 -5.40 -7.79 7.55
C VAL A 167 -5.86 -6.48 8.21
N ASP A 168 -5.84 -6.44 9.54
CA ASP A 168 -6.14 -5.23 10.33
C ASP A 168 -4.91 -4.43 10.71
N ASN A 169 -3.75 -5.07 10.78
CA ASN A 169 -2.51 -4.48 11.27
C ASN A 169 -1.28 -5.14 10.63
N VAL A 170 -0.11 -4.57 10.88
CA VAL A 170 1.17 -5.04 10.33
C VAL A 170 1.53 -6.44 10.82
N ASP A 171 1.19 -6.80 12.06
CA ASP A 171 1.51 -8.12 12.62
C ASP A 171 0.75 -9.23 11.89
N GLU A 172 -0.55 -9.03 11.65
CA GLU A 172 -1.37 -9.94 10.83
C GLU A 172 -0.82 -10.11 9.40
N ALA A 173 -0.28 -9.04 8.82
CA ALA A 173 0.34 -9.09 7.51
C ALA A 173 1.66 -9.88 7.53
N VAL A 174 2.50 -9.72 8.55
CA VAL A 174 3.72 -10.52 8.75
C VAL A 174 3.39 -11.99 8.99
N ASP A 175 2.37 -12.28 9.79
CA ASP A 175 1.88 -13.64 10.02
C ASP A 175 1.37 -14.30 8.73
N ALA A 176 0.64 -13.55 7.91
CA ALA A 176 0.19 -14.01 6.60
C ALA A 176 1.37 -14.34 5.68
N LEU A 177 2.38 -13.47 5.60
CA LEU A 177 3.59 -13.74 4.82
C LEU A 177 4.34 -14.97 5.33
N THR A 178 4.44 -15.14 6.65
CA THR A 178 5.09 -16.29 7.27
C THR A 178 4.35 -17.60 6.94
N LYS A 179 3.02 -17.60 6.98
CA LYS A 179 2.19 -18.74 6.57
C LYS A 179 2.38 -19.06 5.09
N ILE A 180 2.35 -18.05 4.22
CA ILE A 180 2.61 -18.21 2.77
C ILE A 180 3.99 -18.82 2.55
N LYS A 181 5.02 -18.30 3.23
CA LYS A 181 6.40 -18.78 3.16
C LYS A 181 6.52 -20.26 3.56
N ASN A 182 5.73 -20.69 4.54
CA ASN A 182 5.71 -22.06 5.04
C ASN A 182 4.80 -23.00 4.23
N GLY A 183 4.19 -22.52 3.14
CA GLY A 183 3.36 -23.35 2.25
C GLY A 183 1.97 -23.65 2.82
N ALA A 184 1.42 -22.74 3.65
CA ALA A 184 0.05 -22.88 4.14
C ALA A 184 -0.95 -22.99 2.97
N ALA A 185 -1.93 -23.88 3.11
CA ALA A 185 -2.99 -24.06 2.14
C ALA A 185 -3.95 -22.84 2.12
N PRO A 186 -4.62 -22.57 0.98
CA PRO A 186 -5.49 -21.38 0.84
C PRO A 186 -6.61 -21.26 1.89
N ASP A 187 -7.13 -22.38 2.39
CA ASP A 187 -8.19 -22.46 3.41
C ASP A 187 -7.70 -22.11 4.83
N GLN A 188 -6.39 -21.99 5.03
CA GLN A 188 -5.79 -21.59 6.31
C GLN A 188 -5.68 -20.07 6.49
N PHE A 189 -6.08 -19.30 5.46
CA PHE A 189 -6.11 -17.84 5.51
C PHE A 189 -7.52 -17.33 5.83
N PRO A 190 -7.64 -16.23 6.59
CA PRO A 190 -8.93 -15.58 6.77
C PRO A 190 -9.50 -15.15 5.41
N THR A 191 -10.82 -15.18 5.30
CA THR A 191 -11.58 -14.63 4.17
C THR A 191 -12.35 -13.40 4.61
N CYS A 192 -12.72 -12.57 3.64
CA CYS A 192 -13.72 -11.55 3.88
C CYS A 192 -15.09 -12.22 4.01
N GLY A 193 -15.55 -12.40 5.26
CA GLY A 193 -16.79 -13.11 5.59
C GLY A 193 -16.53 -14.55 6.03
#